data_AF-A0A1X0QV05-F1
#
_entry.id   AF-A0A1X0QV05-F1
#
_cell.length_a   1.000
_cell.length_b   1.000
_cell.length_c   1.000
_cell.angle_alpha   90.00
_cell.angle_beta   90.00
_cell.angle_gamma   90.00
#
_symmetry.space_group_name_H-M   'P 1'
#
loop_
_entity.id
_entity.type
_entity.pdbx_description
1 polymer ?
#
loop_
_entity_poly.entity_id
_entity_poly.type
_entity_poly.pdbx_seq_one_letter_code
_entity_poly.pdbx_strand_id
1 'polypeptide(L)'
;MSMQFFYEDGQGRVVDENGVEPMDLVVDEELFAIETISSRTQFLMNKPPERYIHTMPPVAAEGDSEDVAMELSNRRRYTFYSDEKTRFFHLFFNKCLSAAAAARQLGIHVRVAQRWVRRYREDPESIFEKKKRLGRRRILGEEHKEFLLNYIDDNPSAVVTEVVENLKQNFVDLNVSRSTVYNFMTTQCNLSIKQAQFQPVEGNSEEKIQQRYDWVQKWQQTDLDFTTNCVFLDESAFHTNLKRGMA
;
A
#
# COMPACT_ATOMS: atom_id res chain seq x y z
N MET A 1 28.77 24.12 3.19
CA MET A 1 30.22 23.85 3.35
C MET A 1 30.52 22.43 2.84
N SER A 2 31.78 21.99 2.80
CA SER A 2 32.15 20.62 2.39
C SER A 2 32.10 19.67 3.60
N MET A 3 31.54 18.47 3.43
CA MET A 3 31.58 17.39 4.42
C MET A 3 33.03 17.10 4.83
N GLN A 4 33.28 16.96 6.13
CA GLN A 4 34.60 16.65 6.69
C GLN A 4 34.58 15.31 7.40
N PHE A 5 35.63 14.52 7.21
CA PHE A 5 35.75 13.15 7.67
C PHE A 5 37.00 13.01 8.55
N PHE A 6 36.83 12.44 9.74
CA PHE A 6 37.91 12.21 10.71
C PHE A 6 37.88 10.78 11.25
N TYR A 7 39.07 10.18 11.45
CA TYR A 7 39.22 8.83 11.96
C TYR A 7 40.48 8.67 12.82
N GLU A 8 40.51 7.65 13.68
CA GLU A 8 41.68 7.31 14.49
C GLU A 8 42.63 6.38 13.71
N ASP A 9 43.92 6.74 13.62
CA ASP A 9 44.93 6.04 12.81
C ASP A 9 45.48 4.74 13.45
N GLY A 10 44.87 4.25 14.53
CA GLY A 10 45.34 3.11 15.32
C GLY A 10 46.59 3.40 16.18
N GLN A 11 47.14 4.63 16.12
CA GLN A 11 48.22 5.10 16.99
C GLN A 11 47.72 6.10 18.06
N GLY A 12 46.40 6.23 18.20
CA GLY A 12 45.77 7.15 19.15
C GLY A 12 45.60 8.59 18.64
N ARG A 13 45.85 8.86 17.35
CA ARG A 13 45.69 10.20 16.76
C ARG A 13 44.47 10.26 15.86
N VAL A 14 43.70 11.34 15.99
CA VAL A 14 42.56 11.64 15.12
C VAL A 14 43.04 12.51 13.96
N VAL A 15 42.80 12.08 12.73
CA VAL A 15 43.26 12.76 11.52
C VAL A 15 42.17 12.84 10.45
N ASP A 16 42.29 13.80 9.54
CA ASP A 16 41.40 13.97 8.38
C ASP A 16 41.75 13.04 7.19
N GLU A 17 41.02 13.14 6.07
CA GLU A 17 41.25 12.36 4.85
C GLU A 17 42.67 12.46 4.26
N ASN A 18 43.41 13.52 4.61
CA ASN A 18 44.76 13.81 4.17
C ASN A 18 45.82 13.50 5.25
N GLY A 19 45.40 13.00 6.41
CA GLY A 19 46.30 12.68 7.53
C GLY A 19 46.66 13.89 8.41
N VAL A 20 45.88 14.97 8.35
CA VAL A 20 46.11 16.20 9.12
C VAL A 20 45.27 16.17 10.40
N GLU A 21 45.88 16.52 11.55
CA GLU A 21 45.17 16.62 12.82
C GLU A 21 44.14 17.76 12.81
N PRO A 22 42.95 17.58 13.42
CA PRO A 22 41.93 18.62 13.48
C PRO A 22 42.41 19.83 14.29
N MET A 23 42.13 21.04 13.79
CA MET A 23 42.27 22.27 14.57
C MET A 23 41.24 22.27 15.71
N ASP A 24 41.63 22.73 16.91
CA ASP A 24 40.71 22.93 18.02
C ASP A 24 39.53 23.83 17.61
N LEU A 25 38.31 23.32 17.77
CA LEU A 25 37.08 24.05 17.42
C LEU A 25 36.81 25.12 18.49
N VAL A 26 37.37 26.32 18.31
CA VAL A 26 37.01 27.49 19.11
C VAL A 26 35.67 28.01 18.61
N VAL A 27 34.58 27.59 19.25
CA VAL A 27 33.24 28.10 18.98
C VAL A 27 33.19 29.54 19.48
N ASP A 28 33.21 30.50 18.56
CA ASP A 28 32.99 31.90 18.88
C ASP A 28 31.50 32.11 19.21
N GLU A 29 31.17 32.11 20.51
CA GLU A 29 29.81 32.28 21.02
C GLU A 29 29.14 33.59 20.52
N GLU A 30 29.94 34.58 20.11
CA GLU A 30 29.47 35.88 19.61
C GLU A 30 28.95 35.82 18.16
N LEU A 31 29.46 34.90 17.33
CA LEU A 31 29.02 34.74 15.93
C LEU A 31 27.82 33.81 15.76
N PHE A 32 27.59 32.90 16.72
CA PHE A 32 26.49 31.94 16.71
C PHE A 32 25.56 32.12 17.91
N ALA A 33 25.01 33.32 18.07
CA ALA A 33 24.00 33.60 19.10
C ALA A 33 22.79 32.66 18.91
N ILE A 34 22.70 31.61 19.73
CA ILE A 34 21.59 30.66 19.70
C ILE A 34 20.36 31.36 20.30
N GLU A 35 19.49 31.88 19.45
CA GLU A 35 18.23 32.49 19.88
C GLU A 35 17.16 31.41 20.07
N THR A 36 16.47 31.44 21.21
CA THR A 36 15.38 30.49 21.50
C THR A 36 14.13 30.87 20.72
N ILE A 37 13.86 30.15 19.62
CA ILE A 37 12.74 30.45 18.70
C ILE A 37 11.35 30.19 19.32
N SER A 38 11.20 29.14 20.13
CA SER A 38 9.94 28.83 20.83
C SER A 38 10.16 27.88 21.99
N SER A 39 9.42 28.08 23.08
CA SER A 39 9.35 27.12 24.19
C SER A 39 8.28 26.05 23.93
N ARG A 40 8.41 24.89 24.59
CA ARG A 40 7.41 23.81 24.51
C ARG A 40 6.02 24.26 24.97
N THR A 41 5.95 25.17 25.94
CA THR A 41 4.69 25.74 26.43
C THR A 41 4.02 26.61 25.37
N GLN A 42 4.77 27.47 24.67
CA GLN A 42 4.25 28.28 23.56
C GLN A 42 3.72 27.40 22.42
N PHE A 43 4.42 26.31 22.08
CA PHE A 43 3.95 25.36 21.07
C PHE A 43 2.63 24.68 21.45
N LEU A 44 2.48 24.26 22.72
CA LEU A 44 1.25 23.63 23.19
C LEU A 44 0.05 24.58 23.20
N MET A 45 0.26 25.86 23.51
CA MET A 45 -0.77 26.90 23.46
C MET A 45 -1.24 27.20 22.03
N ASN A 46 -0.32 27.11 21.06
CA ASN A 46 -0.58 27.43 19.66
C ASN A 46 -0.97 26.19 18.83
N LYS A 47 -1.08 25.01 19.45
CA LYS A 47 -1.44 23.76 18.77
C LYS A 47 -2.91 23.82 18.32
N PRO A 48 -3.22 23.75 17.01
CA PRO A 48 -4.60 23.71 16.55
C PRO A 48 -5.30 22.42 17.02
N PRO A 49 -6.62 22.46 17.30
CA PRO A 49 -7.36 21.31 17.77
C PRO A 49 -7.32 20.16 16.75
N GLU A 50 -6.99 18.96 17.22
CA GLU A 50 -6.99 17.74 16.42
C GLU A 50 -8.42 17.41 15.96
N ARG A 51 -8.59 17.09 14.67
CA ARG A 51 -9.89 16.72 14.12
C ARG A 51 -10.38 15.42 14.76
N TYR A 52 -11.50 15.49 15.48
CA TYR A 52 -12.20 14.33 16.03
C TYR A 52 -12.61 13.37 14.89
N ILE A 53 -12.10 12.15 14.93
CA ILE A 53 -12.66 11.02 14.17
C ILE A 53 -13.90 10.56 14.94
N HIS A 54 -15.09 10.81 14.39
CA HIS A 54 -16.35 10.33 14.97
C HIS A 54 -16.36 8.81 15.05
N THR A 55 -16.13 8.27 16.24
CA THR A 55 -16.50 6.92 16.61
C THR A 55 -17.69 7.04 17.56
N MET A 56 -18.89 6.73 17.08
CA MET A 56 -20.10 6.77 17.90
C MET A 56 -20.11 5.59 18.90
N PRO A 57 -20.47 5.81 20.18
CA PRO A 57 -20.67 4.72 21.14
C PRO A 57 -22.05 4.06 20.95
N PRO A 58 -22.25 2.82 21.42
CA PRO A 58 -23.53 2.14 21.35
C PRO A 58 -24.49 2.69 22.41
N VAL A 59 -25.66 3.17 21.98
CA VAL A 59 -26.74 3.62 22.88
C VAL A 59 -27.54 2.40 23.34
N ALA A 60 -27.70 2.30 24.66
CA ALA A 60 -28.45 1.27 25.36
C ALA A 60 -29.94 1.28 24.99
N ALA A 61 -30.52 0.09 24.93
CA ALA A 61 -31.94 -0.16 24.74
C ALA A 61 -32.75 0.19 25.99
N GLU A 62 -33.93 0.80 25.83
CA GLU A 62 -35.21 0.44 26.46
C GLU A 62 -36.36 1.13 25.71
N GLY A 63 -37.50 0.46 25.53
CA GLY A 63 -38.74 1.05 25.01
C GLY A 63 -39.57 0.11 24.14
N ASP A 64 -40.53 -0.58 24.78
CA ASP A 64 -41.56 -1.40 24.15
C ASP A 64 -42.46 -0.58 23.22
N SER A 65 -42.60 -1.00 21.96
CA SER A 65 -43.80 -0.71 21.16
C SER A 65 -44.00 -1.77 20.06
N GLU A 66 -45.14 -2.44 20.10
CA GLU A 66 -45.49 -3.57 19.22
C GLU A 66 -45.80 -3.18 17.76
N ASP A 67 -45.78 -1.89 17.41
CA ASP A 67 -46.05 -1.42 16.03
C ASP A 67 -44.82 -1.41 15.09
N VAL A 68 -43.62 -1.71 15.60
CA VAL A 68 -42.37 -1.76 14.81
C VAL A 68 -42.16 -3.14 14.13
N ALA A 69 -43.03 -4.12 14.40
CA ALA A 69 -42.88 -5.48 13.90
C ALA A 69 -43.01 -5.61 12.36
N MET A 70 -43.71 -4.69 11.69
CA MET A 70 -43.92 -4.77 10.24
C MET A 70 -42.81 -4.11 9.41
N GLU A 71 -42.04 -3.18 9.98
CA GLU A 71 -41.07 -2.36 9.23
C GLU A 71 -39.61 -2.81 9.35
N LEU A 72 -39.28 -3.64 10.36
CA LEU A 72 -37.97 -4.29 10.48
C LEU A 72 -37.78 -5.51 9.55
N SER A 73 -38.82 -5.91 8.81
CA SER A 73 -38.78 -7.03 7.86
C SER A 73 -38.14 -6.68 6.51
N ASN A 74 -38.10 -5.39 6.14
CA ASN A 74 -37.67 -4.93 4.81
C ASN A 74 -36.21 -4.46 4.73
N ARG A 75 -35.46 -4.46 5.84
CA ARG A 75 -34.00 -4.42 5.76
C ARG A 75 -33.55 -5.80 5.34
N ARG A 76 -33.18 -5.93 4.07
CA ARG A 76 -32.46 -7.09 3.52
C ARG A 76 -31.25 -7.38 4.40
N ARG A 77 -31.45 -8.20 5.43
CA ARG A 77 -30.38 -8.95 6.07
C ARG A 77 -29.75 -9.71 4.92
N TYR A 78 -28.46 -9.48 4.69
CA TYR A 78 -27.68 -10.30 3.79
C TYR A 78 -27.75 -11.72 4.35
N THR A 79 -28.75 -12.49 3.91
CA THR A 79 -28.99 -13.84 4.37
C THR A 79 -27.80 -14.65 3.90
N PHE A 80 -27.07 -15.18 4.88
CA PHE A 80 -26.01 -16.12 4.61
C PHE A 80 -26.67 -17.36 3.99
N TYR A 81 -26.67 -17.44 2.66
CA TYR A 81 -27.37 -18.43 1.83
C TYR A 81 -26.97 -19.91 2.07
N SER A 82 -26.21 -20.23 3.12
CA SER A 82 -25.85 -21.60 3.50
C SER A 82 -26.70 -22.19 4.63
N ASP A 83 -27.48 -21.40 5.37
CA ASP A 83 -28.33 -21.94 6.45
C ASP A 83 -29.69 -22.45 5.93
N GLU A 84 -30.32 -21.73 4.99
CA GLU A 84 -31.65 -22.09 4.45
C GLU A 84 -31.66 -23.45 3.74
N LYS A 85 -30.62 -23.77 2.96
CA LYS A 85 -30.48 -25.07 2.30
C LYS A 85 -30.30 -26.19 3.31
N THR A 86 -29.48 -25.98 4.32
CA THR A 86 -29.21 -26.96 5.38
C THR A 86 -30.48 -27.25 6.19
N ARG A 87 -31.21 -26.21 6.59
CA ARG A 87 -32.52 -26.35 7.27
C ARG A 87 -33.55 -27.02 6.37
N PHE A 88 -33.56 -26.71 5.08
CA PHE A 88 -34.45 -27.38 4.12
C PHE A 88 -34.14 -28.88 3.99
N PHE A 89 -32.87 -29.25 3.80
CA PHE A 89 -32.48 -30.66 3.67
C PHE A 89 -32.63 -31.44 4.98
N HIS A 90 -32.46 -30.79 6.13
CA HIS A 90 -32.80 -31.39 7.43
C HIS A 90 -34.30 -31.75 7.50
N LEU A 91 -35.20 -30.83 7.10
CA LEU A 91 -36.64 -31.10 7.06
C LEU A 91 -37.01 -32.16 6.01
N PHE A 92 -36.31 -32.15 4.87
CA PHE A 92 -36.56 -33.08 3.76
C PHE A 92 -36.12 -34.52 4.08
N PHE A 93 -34.92 -34.71 4.67
CA PHE A 93 -34.38 -36.04 4.99
C PHE A 93 -34.76 -36.52 6.40
N ASN A 94 -34.52 -35.72 7.45
CA ASN A 94 -34.69 -36.19 8.82
C ASN A 94 -36.16 -36.21 9.25
N LYS A 95 -36.99 -35.30 8.70
CA LYS A 95 -38.44 -35.27 8.97
C LYS A 95 -39.28 -35.84 7.82
N CYS A 96 -38.65 -36.39 6.78
CA CYS A 96 -39.29 -37.00 5.60
C CYS A 96 -40.39 -36.13 4.95
N LEU A 97 -40.28 -34.81 5.04
CA LEU A 97 -41.28 -33.91 4.46
C LEU A 97 -41.14 -33.85 2.95
N SER A 98 -42.27 -33.68 2.25
CA SER A 98 -42.22 -33.37 0.82
C SER A 98 -41.51 -32.03 0.59
N ALA A 99 -40.86 -31.88 -0.57
CA ALA A 99 -40.17 -30.64 -0.93
C ALA A 99 -41.09 -29.41 -0.81
N ALA A 100 -42.37 -29.56 -1.14
CA ALA A 100 -43.36 -28.49 -1.02
C ALA A 100 -43.73 -28.18 0.45
N ALA A 101 -43.86 -29.19 1.30
CA ALA A 101 -44.16 -29.00 2.72
C ALA A 101 -42.99 -28.33 3.46
N ALA A 102 -41.77 -28.81 3.25
CA ALA A 102 -40.56 -28.21 3.82
C ALA A 102 -40.35 -26.77 3.33
N ALA A 103 -40.65 -26.48 2.06
CA ALA A 103 -40.57 -25.14 1.50
C ALA A 103 -41.55 -24.17 2.16
N ARG A 104 -42.83 -24.57 2.31
CA ARG A 104 -43.85 -23.74 2.98
C ARG A 104 -43.49 -23.47 4.44
N GLN A 105 -42.97 -24.47 5.16
CA GLN A 105 -42.56 -24.32 6.55
C GLN A 105 -41.40 -23.33 6.74
N LEU A 106 -40.50 -23.23 5.75
CA LEU A 106 -39.36 -22.30 5.77
C LEU A 106 -39.64 -20.98 5.03
N GLY A 107 -40.86 -20.76 4.52
CA GLY A 107 -41.18 -19.58 3.71
C GLY A 107 -40.44 -19.53 2.35
N ILE A 108 -39.92 -20.66 1.88
CA ILE A 108 -39.19 -20.77 0.61
C ILE A 108 -40.20 -21.02 -0.52
N HIS A 109 -39.99 -20.39 -1.67
CA HIS A 109 -40.82 -20.66 -2.84
C HIS A 109 -40.68 -22.13 -3.29
N VAL A 110 -41.80 -22.85 -3.44
CA VAL A 110 -41.82 -24.30 -3.72
C VAL A 110 -40.98 -24.69 -4.94
N ARG A 111 -40.98 -23.90 -6.02
CA ARG A 111 -40.14 -24.17 -7.21
C ARG A 111 -38.64 -24.12 -6.92
N VAL A 112 -38.20 -23.29 -5.97
CA VAL A 112 -36.78 -23.18 -5.57
C VAL A 112 -36.37 -24.43 -4.81
N ALA A 113 -37.18 -24.86 -3.85
CA ALA A 113 -37.00 -26.10 -3.10
C ALA A 113 -36.97 -27.34 -4.01
N GLN A 114 -37.90 -27.44 -4.96
CA GLN A 114 -37.89 -28.52 -5.95
C GLN A 114 -36.63 -28.51 -6.82
N ARG A 115 -36.15 -27.32 -7.22
CA ARG A 115 -34.88 -27.17 -7.94
C ARG A 115 -33.68 -27.61 -7.10
N TRP A 116 -33.69 -27.33 -5.79
CA TRP A 116 -32.67 -27.81 -4.86
C TRP A 116 -32.68 -29.34 -4.76
N VAL A 117 -33.83 -29.98 -4.56
CA VAL A 117 -33.92 -31.44 -4.53
C VAL A 117 -33.44 -32.06 -5.84
N ARG A 118 -33.80 -31.47 -6.98
CA ARG A 118 -33.32 -31.94 -8.30
C ARG A 118 -31.79 -31.87 -8.39
N ARG A 119 -31.20 -30.71 -8.08
CA ARG A 119 -29.74 -30.55 -8.09
C ARG A 119 -29.03 -31.48 -7.13
N TYR A 120 -29.59 -31.70 -5.93
CA TYR A 120 -29.04 -32.63 -4.96
C TYR A 120 -29.02 -34.07 -5.48
N ARG A 121 -30.05 -34.49 -6.23
CA ARG A 121 -30.08 -35.83 -6.84
C ARG A 121 -29.09 -35.98 -7.99
N GLU A 122 -28.81 -34.90 -8.71
CA GLU A 122 -27.82 -34.86 -9.80
C GLU A 122 -26.38 -34.85 -9.23
N ASP A 123 -26.12 -33.99 -8.26
CA ASP A 123 -24.81 -33.79 -7.62
C ASP A 123 -25.02 -33.23 -6.18
N PRO A 124 -24.92 -34.10 -5.16
CA PRO A 124 -25.11 -33.72 -3.76
C PRO A 124 -24.09 -32.70 -3.24
N GLU A 125 -22.88 -32.66 -3.79
CA GLU A 125 -21.82 -31.77 -3.29
C GLU A 125 -21.93 -30.37 -3.91
N SER A 126 -22.21 -30.28 -5.22
CA SER A 126 -22.27 -28.99 -5.94
C SER A 126 -23.42 -28.06 -5.52
N ILE A 127 -24.45 -28.57 -4.83
CA ILE A 127 -25.57 -27.73 -4.36
C ILE A 127 -25.16 -26.76 -3.25
N PHE A 128 -24.19 -27.13 -2.41
CA PHE A 128 -23.67 -26.29 -1.35
C PHE A 128 -22.53 -25.39 -1.84
N GLU A 129 -21.90 -25.75 -2.95
CA GLU A 129 -20.90 -24.91 -3.60
C GLU A 129 -21.53 -23.62 -4.16
N LYS A 130 -20.93 -22.48 -3.78
CA LYS A 130 -21.23 -21.20 -4.43
C LYS A 130 -20.49 -21.18 -5.76
N LYS A 131 -21.17 -21.53 -6.86
CA LYS A 131 -20.64 -21.28 -8.20
C LYS A 131 -20.35 -19.78 -8.33
N LYS A 132 -19.07 -19.42 -8.42
CA LYS A 132 -18.65 -18.06 -8.76
C LYS A 132 -19.27 -17.75 -10.11
N ARG A 133 -20.11 -16.72 -10.16
CA ARG A 133 -20.60 -16.23 -11.46
C ARG A 133 -19.36 -15.84 -12.25
N LEU A 134 -19.20 -16.44 -13.43
CA LEU A 134 -18.20 -15.97 -14.38
C LEU A 134 -18.52 -14.50 -14.65
N GLY A 135 -17.64 -13.62 -14.20
CA GLY A 135 -17.79 -12.19 -14.35
C GLY A 135 -17.80 -11.80 -15.82
N ARG A 136 -18.02 -10.51 -16.10
CA ARG A 136 -17.78 -9.96 -17.43
C ARG A 136 -16.35 -10.30 -17.87
N ARG A 137 -16.19 -10.71 -19.14
CA ARG A 137 -14.86 -10.94 -19.72
C ARG A 137 -14.01 -9.68 -19.56
N ARG A 138 -12.75 -9.86 -19.18
CA ARG A 138 -11.81 -8.75 -19.01
C ARG A 138 -11.49 -8.16 -20.40
N ILE A 139 -11.36 -6.84 -20.46
CA ILE A 139 -10.99 -6.12 -21.68
C ILE A 139 -9.51 -6.34 -21.99
N LEU A 140 -8.68 -6.39 -20.95
CA LEU A 140 -7.26 -6.71 -21.04
C LEU A 140 -7.04 -8.20 -20.74
N GLY A 141 -6.23 -8.87 -21.56
CA GLY A 141 -5.92 -10.30 -21.56
C GLY A 141 -4.41 -10.54 -21.64
N GLU A 142 -4.02 -11.79 -21.92
CA GLU A 142 -2.61 -12.21 -21.85
C GLU A 142 -1.74 -11.53 -22.92
N GLU A 143 -2.24 -11.37 -24.15
CA GLU A 143 -1.52 -10.69 -25.25
C GLU A 143 -1.12 -9.26 -24.86
N HIS A 144 -2.05 -8.52 -24.22
CA HIS A 144 -1.77 -7.17 -23.74
C HIS A 144 -0.78 -7.16 -22.57
N LYS A 145 -0.76 -8.22 -21.76
CA LYS A 145 0.18 -8.35 -20.64
C LYS A 145 1.61 -8.59 -21.13
N GLU A 146 1.79 -9.50 -22.10
CA GLU A 146 3.11 -9.76 -22.71
C GLU A 146 3.64 -8.50 -23.40
N PHE A 147 2.79 -7.81 -24.17
CA PHE A 147 3.16 -6.54 -24.80
C PHE A 147 3.60 -5.49 -23.76
N LEU A 148 2.85 -5.35 -22.66
CA LEU A 148 3.17 -4.40 -21.60
C LEU A 148 4.49 -4.71 -20.91
N LEU A 149 4.78 -5.99 -20.65
CA LEU A 149 6.03 -6.37 -19.98
C LEU A 149 7.23 -6.04 -20.87
N ASN A 150 7.20 -6.44 -22.14
CA ASN A 150 8.27 -6.13 -23.09
C ASN A 150 8.49 -4.62 -23.23
N TYR A 151 7.41 -3.84 -23.34
CA TYR A 151 7.50 -2.38 -23.46
C TYR A 151 8.15 -1.73 -22.23
N ILE A 152 7.82 -2.21 -21.02
CA ILE A 152 8.37 -1.68 -19.77
C ILE A 152 9.81 -2.13 -19.53
N ASP A 153 10.19 -3.34 -19.95
CA ASP A 153 11.58 -3.80 -19.88
C ASP A 153 12.49 -2.94 -20.76
N ASP A 154 12.03 -2.55 -21.95
CA ASP A 154 12.75 -1.63 -22.83
C ASP A 154 12.70 -0.17 -22.32
N ASN A 155 11.63 0.22 -21.62
CA ASN A 155 11.38 1.59 -21.17
C ASN A 155 10.97 1.65 -19.68
N PRO A 156 11.89 1.40 -18.73
CA PRO A 156 11.55 1.28 -17.31
C PRO A 156 11.05 2.58 -16.67
N SER A 157 11.31 3.72 -17.31
CA SER A 157 10.87 5.05 -16.86
C SER A 157 9.56 5.52 -17.51
N ALA A 158 8.92 4.69 -18.34
CA ALA A 158 7.72 5.08 -19.08
C ALA A 158 6.56 5.47 -18.14
N VAL A 159 5.86 6.54 -18.51
CA VAL A 159 4.70 7.02 -17.76
C VAL A 159 3.45 6.23 -18.17
N VAL A 160 2.54 5.99 -17.23
CA VAL A 160 1.28 5.27 -17.50
C VAL A 160 0.48 5.87 -18.67
N THR A 161 0.59 7.17 -18.93
CA THR A 161 -0.03 7.81 -20.10
C THR A 161 0.57 7.32 -21.41
N GLU A 162 1.90 7.26 -21.50
CA GLU A 162 2.64 6.76 -22.67
C GLU A 162 2.33 5.28 -22.90
N VAL A 163 2.23 4.50 -21.82
CA VAL A 163 1.83 3.09 -21.87
C VAL A 163 0.42 2.92 -22.46
N VAL A 164 -0.52 3.78 -22.07
CA VAL A 164 -1.90 3.75 -22.60
C VAL A 164 -1.93 4.12 -24.08
N GLU A 165 -1.13 5.11 -24.49
CA GLU A 165 -1.03 5.52 -25.89
C GLU A 165 -0.43 4.41 -26.75
N ASN A 166 0.67 3.80 -26.31
CA ASN A 166 1.28 2.66 -27.00
C ASN A 166 0.33 1.46 -27.10
N LEU A 167 -0.43 1.17 -26.04
CA LEU A 167 -1.46 0.12 -26.08
C LEU A 167 -2.54 0.42 -27.13
N LYS A 168 -3.03 1.67 -27.22
CA LYS A 168 -4.05 2.04 -28.21
C LYS A 168 -3.53 2.03 -29.64
N GLN A 169 -2.25 2.36 -29.84
CA GLN A 169 -1.62 2.33 -31.16
C GLN A 169 -1.45 0.88 -31.67
N ASN A 170 -1.07 -0.05 -30.79
CA ASN A 170 -0.87 -1.45 -31.15
C ASN A 170 -2.18 -2.25 -31.20
N PHE A 171 -3.22 -1.82 -30.47
CA PHE A 171 -4.52 -2.46 -30.43
C PHE A 171 -5.64 -1.44 -30.76
N VAL A 172 -5.94 -1.26 -32.04
CA VAL A 172 -6.85 -0.22 -32.57
C VAL A 172 -8.26 -0.30 -31.97
N ASP A 173 -8.75 -1.51 -31.68
CA ASP A 173 -10.09 -1.73 -31.10
C ASP A 173 -10.13 -1.60 -29.57
N LEU A 174 -8.99 -1.31 -28.93
CA LEU A 174 -8.86 -1.32 -27.47
C LEU A 174 -9.29 0.01 -26.85
N ASN A 175 -10.52 0.07 -26.36
CA ASN A 175 -11.00 1.20 -25.56
C ASN A 175 -10.74 0.99 -24.06
N VAL A 176 -9.60 1.49 -23.57
CA VAL A 176 -9.21 1.42 -22.15
C VAL A 176 -8.90 2.79 -21.55
N SER A 177 -9.26 2.93 -20.28
CA SER A 177 -8.95 4.12 -19.47
C SER A 177 -7.57 4.00 -18.81
N ARG A 178 -6.96 5.15 -18.45
CA ARG A 178 -5.68 5.19 -17.73
C ARG A 178 -5.72 4.39 -16.42
N SER A 179 -6.79 4.51 -15.64
CA SER A 179 -6.97 3.76 -14.40
C SER A 179 -7.10 2.25 -14.63
N THR A 180 -7.71 1.84 -15.75
CA THR A 180 -7.81 0.41 -16.11
C THR A 180 -6.43 -0.18 -16.38
N VAL A 181 -5.60 0.54 -17.14
CA VAL A 181 -4.23 0.11 -17.45
C VAL A 181 -3.37 0.12 -16.18
N TYR A 182 -3.46 1.17 -15.36
CA TYR A 182 -2.77 1.23 -14.06
C TYR A 182 -3.09 0.01 -13.20
N ASN A 183 -4.37 -0.29 -12.98
CA ASN A 183 -4.79 -1.43 -12.16
C ASN A 183 -4.35 -2.77 -12.79
N PHE A 184 -4.33 -2.85 -14.12
CA PHE A 184 -3.87 -4.05 -14.81
C PHE A 184 -2.36 -4.27 -14.62
N MET A 185 -1.56 -3.22 -14.76
CA MET A 185 -0.11 -3.27 -14.51
C MET A 185 0.19 -3.71 -13.07
N THR A 186 -0.52 -3.15 -12.08
CA THR A 186 -0.27 -3.49 -10.67
C THR A 186 -0.80 -4.86 -10.27
N THR A 187 -1.95 -5.31 -10.81
CA THR A 187 -2.61 -6.55 -10.34
C THR A 187 -2.37 -7.78 -11.22
N GLN A 188 -2.11 -7.61 -12.52
CA GLN A 188 -1.91 -8.71 -13.45
C GLN A 188 -0.45 -8.82 -13.91
N CYS A 189 0.23 -7.67 -14.08
CA CYS A 189 1.66 -7.65 -14.42
C CYS A 189 2.57 -7.60 -13.18
N ASN A 190 2.01 -7.46 -11.97
CA ASN A 190 2.74 -7.36 -10.70
C ASN A 190 3.80 -6.24 -10.69
N LEU A 191 3.55 -5.15 -11.43
CA LEU A 191 4.46 -4.02 -11.51
C LEU A 191 4.23 -3.06 -10.33
N SER A 192 5.34 -2.57 -9.75
CA SER A 192 5.32 -1.49 -8.77
C SER A 192 5.69 -0.18 -9.45
N ILE A 193 4.80 0.81 -9.40
CA ILE A 193 5.09 2.14 -9.94
C ILE A 193 5.68 2.99 -8.82
N LYS A 194 6.89 3.51 -9.05
CA LYS A 194 7.62 4.34 -8.09
C LYS A 194 7.81 5.74 -8.65
N GLN A 195 7.94 6.71 -7.75
CA GLN A 195 8.36 8.05 -8.12
C GLN A 195 9.85 8.04 -8.49
N ALA A 196 10.18 8.60 -9.65
CA ALA A 196 11.57 8.79 -10.05
C ALA A 196 12.25 9.80 -9.11
N GLN A 197 13.43 9.42 -8.60
CA GLN A 197 14.30 10.32 -7.86
C GLN A 197 15.35 10.86 -8.83
N PHE A 198 15.39 12.18 -8.99
CA PHE A 198 16.42 12.81 -9.80
C PHE A 198 17.73 12.81 -9.02
N GLN A 199 18.76 12.24 -9.64
CA GLN A 199 20.13 12.36 -9.16
C GLN A 199 20.88 13.36 -10.05
N PRO A 200 21.78 14.18 -9.49
CA PRO A 200 22.60 15.07 -10.27
C PRO A 200 23.47 14.24 -11.23
N VAL A 201 23.42 14.60 -12.51
CA VAL A 201 24.14 13.90 -13.60
C VAL A 201 25.64 13.82 -13.32
N GLU A 202 26.19 14.90 -12.77
CA GLU A 202 27.60 15.00 -12.40
C GLU A 202 28.04 13.94 -11.38
N GLY A 203 27.15 13.51 -10.47
CA GLY A 203 27.44 12.45 -9.50
C GLY A 203 27.55 11.05 -10.10
N ASN A 204 27.00 10.84 -11.30
CA ASN A 204 27.04 9.57 -12.04
C ASN A 204 27.96 9.64 -13.27
N SER A 205 28.87 10.63 -13.34
CA SER A 205 29.96 10.59 -14.32
C SER A 205 30.88 9.41 -14.03
N GLU A 206 31.45 8.83 -15.09
CA GLU A 206 32.35 7.67 -14.96
C GLU A 206 33.55 7.98 -14.06
N GLU A 207 34.08 9.21 -14.17
CA GLU A 207 35.14 9.72 -13.29
C GLU A 207 34.72 9.75 -11.81
N LYS A 208 33.52 10.25 -11.48
CA LYS A 208 33.02 10.30 -10.10
C LYS A 208 32.67 8.93 -9.56
N ILE A 209 32.20 8.02 -10.40
CA ILE A 209 32.00 6.61 -10.05
C ILE A 209 33.34 5.96 -9.70
N GLN A 210 34.36 6.16 -10.53
CA GLN A 210 35.71 5.63 -10.26
C GLN A 210 36.32 6.23 -8.99
N GLN A 211 36.21 7.55 -8.79
CA GLN A 211 36.67 8.21 -7.56
C GLN A 211 36.03 7.60 -6.31
N ARG A 212 34.71 7.35 -6.33
CA ARG A 212 34.03 6.69 -5.20
C ARG A 212 34.51 5.25 -5.00
N TYR A 213 34.72 4.50 -6.08
CA TYR A 213 35.23 3.13 -6.01
C TYR A 213 36.63 3.09 -5.39
N ASP A 214 37.55 3.93 -5.87
CA ASP A 214 38.92 4.01 -5.39
C ASP A 214 38.96 4.46 -3.92
N TRP A 215 38.11 5.41 -3.54
CA TRP A 215 37.96 5.85 -2.15
C TRP A 215 37.52 4.69 -1.26
N VAL A 216 36.48 3.94 -1.63
CA VAL A 216 36.02 2.76 -0.85
C VAL A 216 37.12 1.71 -0.74
N GLN A 217 37.82 1.41 -1.83
CA GLN A 217 38.94 0.46 -1.83
C GLN A 217 40.07 0.91 -0.90
N LYS A 218 40.44 2.20 -0.91
CA LYS A 218 41.47 2.76 -0.03
C LYS A 218 41.12 2.57 1.45
N TRP A 219 39.90 2.90 1.84
CA TRP A 219 39.48 2.81 3.24
C TRP A 219 39.23 1.38 3.72
N GLN A 220 38.81 0.48 2.82
CA GLN A 220 38.66 -0.94 3.13
C GLN A 220 40.01 -1.60 3.49
N GLN A 221 41.14 -1.03 3.08
CA GLN A 221 42.48 -1.51 3.42
C GLN A 221 43.02 -0.96 4.75
N THR A 222 42.31 -0.01 5.37
CA THR A 222 42.68 0.62 6.65
C THR A 222 41.89 -0.03 7.81
N ASP A 223 42.31 0.14 9.06
CA ASP A 223 41.60 -0.30 10.26
C ASP A 223 40.39 0.59 10.61
N LEU A 224 39.73 1.16 9.60
CA LEU A 224 38.61 2.06 9.78
C LEU A 224 37.35 1.26 10.14
N ASP A 225 36.79 1.52 11.31
CA ASP A 225 35.52 1.01 11.79
C ASP A 225 34.54 2.17 12.02
N PHE A 226 33.53 2.25 11.14
CA PHE A 226 32.45 3.24 11.19
C PHE A 226 31.67 3.28 12.52
N THR A 227 31.79 2.25 13.35
CA THR A 227 31.07 2.17 14.63
C THR A 227 31.92 2.55 15.84
N THR A 228 33.25 2.50 15.74
CA THR A 228 34.13 2.67 16.92
C THR A 228 35.14 3.79 16.79
N ASN A 229 35.68 4.07 15.60
CA ASN A 229 36.83 4.97 15.43
C ASN A 229 36.66 6.03 14.33
N CYS A 230 35.41 6.33 13.96
CA CYS A 230 35.06 7.28 12.89
C CYS A 230 34.01 8.30 13.35
N VAL A 231 34.19 9.58 12.98
CA VAL A 231 33.21 10.65 13.22
C VAL A 231 32.87 11.35 11.91
N PHE A 232 31.57 11.49 11.63
CA PHE A 232 31.06 12.21 10.46
C PHE A 232 30.55 13.59 10.85
N LEU A 233 31.09 14.63 10.20
CA LEU A 233 30.62 16.00 10.36
C LEU A 233 30.03 16.49 9.04
N ASP A 234 28.73 16.80 9.07
CA ASP A 234 28.00 17.33 7.92
C ASP A 234 27.11 18.50 8.34
N GLU A 235 26.93 19.45 7.42
CA GLU A 235 26.11 20.63 7.62
C GLU A 235 24.73 20.38 7.00
N SER A 236 23.70 20.24 7.84
CA SER A 236 22.33 20.11 7.37
C SER A 236 21.62 21.46 7.38
N ALA A 237 21.17 21.91 6.21
CA ALA A 237 20.34 23.10 6.10
C ALA A 237 18.90 22.76 6.52
N PHE A 238 18.43 23.33 7.63
CA PHE A 238 17.03 23.20 8.05
C PHE A 238 16.22 24.40 7.59
N HIS A 239 15.28 24.18 6.67
CA HIS A 239 14.27 25.20 6.33
C HIS A 239 13.04 25.05 7.22
N THR A 240 12.78 26.04 8.08
CA THR A 240 11.60 26.09 8.98
C THR A 240 10.26 26.10 8.25
N ASN A 241 10.25 26.42 6.96
CA ASN A 241 9.06 26.50 6.10
C ASN A 241 8.85 25.27 5.20
N LEU A 242 9.36 24.09 5.56
CA LEU A 242 9.02 22.84 4.89
C LEU A 242 7.55 22.49 5.12
N LYS A 243 6.65 23.09 4.32
CA LYS A 243 5.29 22.60 4.18
C LYS A 243 5.38 21.19 3.61
N ARG A 244 4.81 20.20 4.30
CA ARG A 244 4.46 18.92 3.68
C ARG A 244 3.56 19.24 2.49
N GLY A 245 4.11 19.20 1.28
CA GLY A 245 3.31 19.13 0.07
C GLY A 245 2.45 17.89 0.19
N MET A 246 1.14 18.07 0.40
CA MET A 246 0.22 16.98 0.14
C MET A 246 0.15 16.79 -1.38
N ALA A 247 0.21 15.51 -1.73
CA ALA A 247 0.10 14.92 -3.07
C ALA A 247 -0.94 15.55 -3.99
#